data_AF-A0A9P6ULX5-F1
#
_entry.id   AF-A0A9P6ULX5-F1
#
_cell.length_a   1.000
_cell.length_b   1.000
_cell.length_c   1.000
_cell.angle_alpha   90.00
_cell.angle_beta   90.00
_cell.angle_gamma   90.00
#
_symmetry.space_group_name_H-M   'P 1'
#
loop_
_entity.id
_entity.type
_entity.pdbx_description
1 polymer ?
#
loop_
_entity_poly.entity_id
_entity_poly.type
_entity_poly.pdbx_seq_one_letter_code
_entity_poly.pdbx_strand_id
1 'polypeptide(L)'
;MNYNNAGWGLAPRSEHSISPKNISREYALVCKGRFVSTARGEQAYFDADNLATASEGCKSNALMRCCKDLGIASELWDPAFIRKFKKQYCEEVFVEHAVTKKKKKLWKRKDQGDFDYPYSKAKF
;
A
#
# COMPACT_ATOMS: atom_id res chain seq x y z
N MET A 1 7.18 0.16 26.75
CA MET A 1 6.46 0.20 25.46
C MET A 1 6.11 -1.24 25.11
N ASN A 2 4.83 -1.60 25.13
CA ASN A 2 4.38 -2.95 24.81
C ASN A 2 4.36 -3.10 23.28
N TYR A 3 5.35 -3.79 22.73
CA TYR A 3 5.34 -4.19 21.32
C TYR A 3 4.30 -5.30 21.17
N ASN A 4 3.40 -5.22 20.17
CA ASN A 4 2.63 -6.39 19.78
C ASN A 4 3.61 -7.52 19.42
N ASN A 5 3.18 -8.79 19.52
CA ASN A 5 3.97 -10.00 19.20
C ASN A 5 4.72 -9.96 17.85
N ALA A 6 4.42 -9.01 16.96
CA ALA A 6 5.10 -8.74 15.70
C ALA A 6 6.43 -7.97 15.81
N GLY A 7 6.82 -7.45 16.99
CA GLY A 7 8.10 -6.76 17.19
C GLY A 7 8.18 -5.35 16.59
N TRP A 8 7.04 -4.74 16.25
CA TRP A 8 6.94 -3.34 15.80
C TRP A 8 5.64 -2.70 16.30
N GLY A 9 5.58 -1.37 16.27
CA GLY A 9 4.36 -0.62 16.58
C GLY A 9 4.49 0.88 16.35
N LEU A 10 3.35 1.55 16.18
CA LEU A 10 3.28 3.01 16.21
C LEU A 10 3.11 3.49 17.65
N ALA A 11 4.05 4.32 18.10
CA ALA A 11 3.96 5.03 19.37
C ALA A 11 3.49 6.47 19.10
N PRO A 12 2.41 6.94 19.76
CA PRO A 12 2.01 8.33 19.63
C PRO A 12 3.07 9.28 20.21
N ARG A 13 3.31 10.40 19.54
CA ARG A 13 4.30 11.43 19.93
C ARG A 13 3.66 12.74 20.38
N SER A 14 2.43 12.98 19.98
CA SER A 14 1.63 14.14 20.39
C SER A 14 0.26 13.69 20.91
N GLU A 15 -0.50 14.62 21.47
CA GLU A 15 -1.95 14.47 21.61
C GLU A 15 -2.65 14.56 20.25
N HIS A 16 -3.93 14.21 20.20
CA HIS A 16 -4.74 14.39 19.00
C HIS A 16 -5.04 15.88 18.80
N SER A 17 -4.72 16.40 17.62
CA SER A 17 -5.22 17.69 17.17
C SER A 17 -6.54 17.44 16.46
N ILE A 18 -7.65 17.71 17.17
CA ILE A 18 -9.01 17.51 16.68
C ILE A 18 -9.58 18.86 16.23
N SER A 19 -10.01 18.93 14.98
CA SER A 19 -10.83 20.01 14.45
C SER A 19 -12.18 19.45 14.02
N PRO A 20 -13.23 20.28 13.84
CA PRO A 20 -14.59 19.79 13.55
C PRO A 20 -14.73 18.88 12.32
N LYS A 21 -13.72 18.85 11.43
CA LYS A 21 -13.72 18.04 10.21
C LYS A 21 -12.50 17.15 10.02
N ASN A 22 -11.56 17.15 10.97
CA ASN A 22 -10.30 16.43 10.82
C ASN A 22 -9.68 16.07 12.16
N ILE A 23 -9.13 14.87 12.26
CA ILE A 23 -8.25 14.48 13.37
C ILE A 23 -6.85 14.25 12.83
N SER A 24 -5.84 14.77 13.53
CA SER A 24 -4.44 14.51 13.18
C SER A 24 -3.60 14.22 14.42
N ARG A 25 -2.55 13.41 14.24
CA ARG A 25 -1.63 13.05 15.32
C ARG A 25 -0.29 12.61 14.76
N GLU A 26 0.79 12.95 15.46
CA GLU A 26 2.12 12.45 15.15
C GLU A 26 2.36 11.07 15.79
N TYR A 27 2.92 10.16 15.00
CA TYR A 27 3.29 8.82 15.41
C TYR A 27 4.75 8.53 15.04
N ALA A 28 5.45 7.80 15.91
CA ALA A 28 6.75 7.22 15.63
C ALA A 28 6.59 5.71 15.40
N LEU A 29 7.15 5.22 14.29
CA LEU A 29 7.31 3.80 14.06
C LEU A 29 8.54 3.30 14.82
N VAL A 30 8.33 2.30 15.66
CA VAL A 30 9.39 1.62 16.41
C VAL A 30 9.39 0.15 16.02
N CYS A 31 10.55 -0.35 15.60
CA CYS A 31 10.76 -1.75 15.23
C CYS A 31 11.89 -2.33 16.09
N LYS A 32 11.63 -3.45 16.76
CA LYS A 32 12.58 -4.16 17.65
C LYS A 32 13.28 -3.21 18.65
N GLY A 33 12.53 -2.29 19.25
CA GLY A 33 13.08 -1.34 20.22
C GLY A 33 13.79 -0.12 19.63
N ARG A 34 13.88 0.01 18.30
CA ARG A 34 14.58 1.11 17.63
C ARG A 34 13.60 2.04 16.93
N PHE A 35 13.81 3.34 17.09
CA PHE A 35 13.14 4.35 16.28
C PHE A 35 13.47 4.13 14.80
N VAL A 36 12.46 4.17 13.96
CA VAL A 36 12.60 4.01 12.51
C VAL A 36 12.27 5.30 11.79
N SER A 37 11.07 5.82 11.98
CA SER A 37 10.60 7.04 11.35
C SER A 37 9.48 7.68 12.17
N THR A 38 9.20 8.96 11.91
CA THR A 38 8.07 9.70 12.43
C THR A 38 7.22 10.21 11.27
N ALA A 39 5.90 10.14 11.43
CA ALA A 39 4.98 10.72 10.47
C ALA A 39 3.71 11.22 11.17
N ARG A 40 3.13 12.29 10.61
CA ARG A 40 1.80 12.74 11.00
C ARG A 40 0.75 12.03 10.17
N GLY A 41 -0.17 11.39 10.86
CA GLY A 41 -1.40 10.86 10.27
C GLY A 41 -2.52 11.87 10.40
N GLU A 42 -3.46 11.81 9.47
CA GLU A 42 -4.66 12.64 9.46
C GLU A 42 -5.83 11.86 8.86
N GLN A 43 -7.04 12.22 9.28
CA GLN A 43 -8.27 11.63 8.76
C GLN A 43 -9.41 12.63 8.88
N ALA A 44 -10.00 12.97 7.73
CA ALA A 44 -11.22 13.76 7.71
C ALA A 44 -12.41 12.96 8.25
N TYR A 45 -13.30 13.63 8.96
CA TYR A 45 -14.56 13.09 9.43
C TYR A 45 -15.66 14.16 9.33
N PHE A 46 -16.91 13.73 9.21
CA PHE A 46 -18.05 14.64 9.02
C PHE A 46 -18.98 14.68 10.23
N ASP A 47 -18.95 13.63 11.05
CA ASP A 47 -19.78 13.46 12.23
C ASP A 47 -18.88 13.10 13.43
N ALA A 48 -19.10 13.75 14.56
CA ALA A 48 -18.33 13.54 15.78
C ALA A 48 -18.50 12.11 16.32
N ASP A 49 -19.63 11.46 16.05
CA ASP A 49 -19.87 10.06 16.43
C ASP A 49 -18.88 9.10 15.72
N ASN A 50 -18.32 9.52 14.58
CA ASN A 50 -17.31 8.77 13.83
C ASN A 50 -15.86 9.05 14.25
N LEU A 51 -15.64 9.80 15.34
CA LEU A 51 -14.30 10.19 15.78
C LEU A 51 -13.41 8.98 16.10
N ALA A 52 -13.97 7.90 16.66
CA ALA A 52 -13.23 6.67 16.94
C ALA A 52 -12.68 6.02 15.65
N THR A 53 -13.54 5.89 14.63
CA THR A 53 -13.15 5.40 13.30
C THR A 53 -12.13 6.33 12.65
N ALA A 54 -12.32 7.64 12.78
CA ALA A 54 -11.39 8.64 12.26
C ALA A 54 -10.01 8.54 12.93
N SER A 55 -9.96 8.27 14.24
CA SER A 55 -8.71 8.05 14.99
C SER A 55 -7.94 6.84 14.47
N GLU A 56 -8.62 5.71 14.23
CA GLU A 56 -7.97 4.53 13.63
C GLU A 56 -7.52 4.79 12.17
N GLY A 57 -8.31 5.56 11.41
CA GLY A 57 -7.91 6.04 10.07
C GLY A 57 -6.66 6.91 10.11
N CYS A 58 -6.59 7.85 11.05
CA CYS A 58 -5.43 8.71 11.28
C CYS A 58 -4.18 7.88 11.61
N LYS A 59 -4.29 6.87 12.48
CA LYS A 59 -3.19 5.96 12.82
C LYS A 59 -2.73 5.14 11.61
N SER A 60 -3.67 4.61 10.82
CA SER A 60 -3.38 3.84 9.61
C SER A 60 -2.69 4.69 8.53
N ASN A 61 -3.12 5.94 8.39
CA ASN A 61 -2.49 6.92 7.50
C ASN A 61 -1.03 7.16 7.88
N ALA A 62 -0.74 7.35 9.18
CA ALA A 62 0.64 7.51 9.66
C ALA A 62 1.51 6.27 9.41
N LEU A 63 0.95 5.06 9.59
CA LEU A 63 1.67 3.81 9.35
C LEU A 63 2.16 3.70 7.92
N MET A 64 1.28 3.92 6.94
CA MET A 64 1.64 3.85 5.53
C MET A 64 2.74 4.84 5.16
N ARG A 65 2.75 6.03 5.77
CA ARG A 65 3.81 7.03 5.58
C ARG A 65 5.14 6.53 6.17
N CYS A 66 5.14 6.03 7.41
CA CYS A 66 6.36 5.49 8.05
C CYS A 66 6.95 4.28 7.29
N CYS A 67 6.10 3.45 6.67
CA CYS A 67 6.55 2.31 5.86
C CYS A 67 7.33 2.73 4.60
N LYS A 68 7.16 3.96 4.11
CA LYS A 68 7.97 4.49 2.99
C LYS A 68 9.43 4.68 3.42
N ASP A 69 9.65 5.19 4.62
CA ASP A 69 11.00 5.42 5.16
C ASP A 69 11.71 4.12 5.53
N LEU A 70 10.95 3.05 5.83
CA LEU A 70 11.50 1.69 5.93
C LEU A 70 12.06 1.15 4.60
N GLY A 71 11.73 1.79 3.48
CA GLY A 71 12.04 1.26 2.15
C GLY A 71 11.17 0.08 1.74
N ILE A 72 10.08 -0.22 2.47
CA ILE A 72 9.12 -1.27 2.06
C ILE A 72 8.55 -0.88 0.70
N ALA A 73 8.67 -1.80 -0.26
CA ALA A 73 8.24 -1.61 -1.66
C ALA A 73 8.99 -0.52 -2.44
N SER A 74 10.11 0.01 -1.93
CA SER A 74 10.96 0.97 -2.67
C SER A 74 11.54 0.36 -3.97
N GLU A 75 11.90 -0.93 -3.93
CA GLU A 75 12.39 -1.68 -5.09
C GLU A 75 11.38 -1.73 -6.25
N LEU A 76 10.07 -1.53 -6.01
CA LEU A 76 9.07 -1.47 -7.06
C LEU A 76 9.27 -0.28 -8.00
N TRP A 77 10.05 0.72 -7.60
CA TRP A 77 10.42 1.88 -8.41
C TRP A 77 11.81 1.78 -9.03
N ASP A 78 12.61 0.77 -8.66
CA ASP A 78 13.91 0.53 -9.28
C ASP A 78 13.74 -0.16 -10.65
N PRO A 79 14.12 0.48 -11.77
CA PRO A 79 14.02 -0.12 -13.09
C PRO A 79 14.79 -1.44 -13.21
N ALA A 80 15.90 -1.63 -12.48
CA ALA A 80 16.67 -2.86 -12.50
C ALA A 80 15.91 -4.02 -11.84
N PHE A 81 15.34 -3.79 -10.65
CA PHE A 81 14.44 -4.74 -9.99
C PHE A 81 13.26 -5.11 -10.90
N ILE A 82 12.53 -4.13 -11.45
CA ILE A 82 11.36 -4.39 -12.31
C ILE A 82 11.73 -5.26 -13.51
N ARG A 83 12.86 -4.97 -14.18
CA ARG A 83 13.32 -5.77 -15.33
C ARG A 83 13.66 -7.21 -14.92
N LYS A 84 14.38 -7.39 -13.81
CA LYS A 84 14.74 -8.71 -13.29
C LYS A 84 13.50 -9.51 -12.90
N PHE A 85 12.57 -8.88 -12.16
CA PHE A 85 11.31 -9.48 -11.75
C PHE A 85 10.47 -9.92 -12.95
N LYS A 86 10.26 -9.03 -13.93
CA LYS A 86 9.51 -9.35 -15.15
C LYS A 86 10.15 -10.49 -15.94
N LYS A 87 11.48 -10.52 -16.08
CA LYS A 87 12.20 -11.60 -16.78
C LYS A 87 12.03 -12.95 -16.08
N GLN A 88 12.08 -12.96 -14.76
CA GLN A 88 12.06 -14.19 -13.98
C GLN A 88 10.64 -14.73 -13.77
N TYR A 89 9.70 -13.86 -13.40
CA TYR A 89 8.38 -14.26 -12.90
C TYR A 89 7.21 -13.92 -13.80
N CYS A 90 7.40 -13.08 -14.83
CA CYS A 90 6.33 -12.67 -15.73
C CYS A 90 6.52 -13.20 -17.15
N GLU A 91 5.44 -13.18 -17.91
CA GLU A 91 5.42 -13.43 -19.35
C GLU A 91 4.56 -12.38 -20.05
N GLU A 92 4.94 -12.04 -21.28
CA GLU A 92 4.13 -11.19 -22.16
C GLU A 92 3.21 -12.07 -22.99
N VAL A 93 1.91 -11.78 -22.94
CA VAL A 93 0.88 -12.51 -23.67
C VAL A 93 0.08 -11.52 -24.49
N PHE A 94 -0.12 -11.83 -25.77
CA PHE A 94 -1.11 -11.13 -26.57
C PHE A 94 -2.50 -11.55 -26.13
N VAL A 95 -3.30 -10.58 -25.71
CA VAL A 95 -4.69 -10.77 -25.34
C VAL A 95 -5.59 -10.08 -26.36
N GLU A 96 -6.80 -10.61 -26.52
CA GLU A 96 -7.85 -10.05 -27.33
C GLU A 96 -9.02 -9.63 -26.44
N HIS A 97 -9.53 -8.43 -26.64
CA HIS A 97 -10.72 -7.96 -25.96
C HIS A 97 -11.97 -8.63 -26.55
N ALA A 98 -12.77 -9.31 -25.73
CA ALA A 98 -13.92 -10.12 -26.17
C ALA A 98 -14.92 -9.34 -27.04
N VAL A 99 -15.26 -8.10 -26.64
CA VAL A 99 -16.20 -7.22 -27.36
C VAL A 99 -15.55 -6.47 -28.52
N THR A 100 -14.49 -5.69 -28.26
CA THR A 100 -13.90 -4.79 -29.28
C THR A 100 -12.95 -5.48 -30.25
N LYS A 101 -12.59 -6.75 -30.00
CA LYS A 101 -11.62 -7.54 -30.79
C LYS A 101 -10.23 -6.92 -30.90
N LYS A 102 -9.95 -5.88 -30.10
CA LYS A 102 -8.65 -5.24 -30.05
C LYS A 102 -7.64 -6.16 -29.40
N LYS A 103 -6.53 -6.41 -30.08
CA LYS A 103 -5.39 -7.15 -29.55
C LYS A 103 -4.42 -6.18 -28.86
N LYS A 104 -3.93 -6.55 -27.67
CA LYS A 104 -2.86 -5.82 -26.98
C LYS A 104 -1.95 -6.79 -26.25
N LYS A 105 -0.74 -6.34 -25.95
CA LYS A 105 0.21 -7.12 -25.16
C LYS A 105 0.01 -6.80 -23.68
N LEU A 106 -0.18 -7.83 -22.85
CA LEU A 106 -0.26 -7.70 -21.40
C LEU A 106 0.80 -8.56 -20.73
N TRP A 107 1.23 -8.13 -19.56
CA TRP A 107 2.08 -8.92 -18.67
C TRP A 107 1.19 -9.68 -17.70
N LYS A 108 1.48 -10.96 -17.48
CA LYS A 108 0.98 -11.73 -16.34
C LYS A 108 2.11 -12.43 -15.63
N ARG A 109 1.91 -12.81 -14.37
CA ARG A 109 2.85 -13.73 -13.72
C ARG A 109 2.70 -15.12 -14.30
N LYS A 110 3.78 -15.90 -14.30
CA LYS A 110 3.81 -17.28 -14.82
C LYS A 110 2.93 -18.23 -14.01
N ASP A 111 2.76 -17.97 -12.71
CA ASP A 111 1.91 -18.73 -11.79
C ASP A 111 0.46 -18.22 -11.73
N GLN A 112 0.18 -17.09 -12.38
CA GLN A 112 -1.17 -16.59 -12.53
C GLN A 112 -1.89 -17.38 -13.63
N GLY A 113 -3.15 -17.72 -13.37
CA GLY A 113 -4.06 -18.33 -14.35
C GLY A 113 -4.30 -17.43 -15.57
N ASP A 114 -5.29 -17.80 -16.39
CA ASP A 114 -5.64 -17.00 -17.57
C ASP A 114 -6.17 -15.61 -17.20
N PHE A 115 -6.20 -14.72 -18.20
CA PHE A 115 -6.73 -13.37 -18.02
C PHE A 115 -8.24 -13.40 -17.77
N ASP A 116 -8.70 -12.54 -16.86
CA ASP A 116 -10.12 -12.36 -16.62
C ASP A 116 -10.81 -11.59 -17.76
N TYR A 117 -12.13 -11.77 -17.85
CA TYR A 117 -12.97 -10.97 -18.73
C TYR A 117 -12.70 -9.46 -18.52
N PRO A 118 -12.57 -8.65 -19.58
CA PRO A 118 -12.93 -8.93 -20.98
C PRO A 118 -11.79 -9.46 -21.85
N TYR A 119 -10.67 -9.90 -21.28
CA TYR A 119 -9.49 -10.31 -22.05
C TYR A 119 -9.37 -11.83 -22.11
N SER A 120 -9.13 -12.37 -23.30
CA SER A 120 -8.75 -13.77 -23.50
C SER A 120 -7.42 -13.86 -24.23
N LYS A 121 -6.70 -14.97 -24.09
CA LYS A 121 -5.47 -15.21 -24.84
C LYS A 121 -5.78 -15.16 -26.34
N ALA A 122 -5.10 -14.28 -27.08
CA ALA A 122 -5.29 -14.17 -28.51
C ALA A 122 -4.86 -15.48 -29.17
N LYS A 123 -5.76 -16.08 -29.95
CA LYS A 123 -5.41 -17.21 -30.84
C LYS A 123 -4.74 -16.62 -32.08
N PHE A 124 -3.59 -17.18 -32.44
CA PHE A 124 -2.89 -16.89 -33.69
C PHE A 124 -3.20 -17.98 -34.69
#